data_AF-A0A847GT73-F1
#
_entry.id   AF-A0A847GT73-F1
#
_cell.length_a   1.000
_cell.length_b   1.000
_cell.length_c   1.000
_cell.angle_alpha   90.00
_cell.angle_beta   90.00
_cell.angle_gamma   90.00
#
_symmetry.space_group_name_H-M   'P 1'
#
loop_
_entity.id
_entity.type
_entity.pdbx_description
1 polymer ?
#
loop_
_entity_poly.entity_id
_entity_poly.type
_entity_poly.pdbx_seq_one_letter_code
_entity_poly.pdbx_strand_id
1 'polypeptide(L)'
;MTTETRQQIAADLGERLDLASFAVEWLRRRALLPLADVSSQNPLRVPGLYVGSPHQRALARYLPLVFPLPPSLHAEVSATTRQAVHNARIEHPEAFEPVVLRLEALWAGLAEELKTWLAMHPRAMSRAAADHLRHLPGFEKDDLARRLVHDYAPAERLPVWPGLDDTAAFDAWIAAYARFLRSSFLRRDLLQGEEDPAEGFGRWLKDHETVSFAHPERSYNVVARRVQSSLGKGRAVILVMIDALAIQVASSLADYVTDRLGSGPSWISYLFAPVPTITAVCKEAVLTGTTPDRACGNLFQALLRAYRLDTSELQVSASWEDAERVALRANTRLLVHRDNRLDDRLHETASYSSLLEDCVGLFARTAALLARWVDDFRCLHQSPPVVLLTADHGFTYGPPPGPSADGGQSVGATPRCVEIEGDVCSAEPIDPSLTVLDRLRFHLPKSFLAARGRQFGSDTATGWTLAHGGLLPEEVVIPVLEWFGDEDLVRWPNVAFPDGAEFDRNRWLLPVVLTNPYSRPLRAGAIVMGISGSGRTEACCFPQLEAGAEHRLSFQLAGDSLPDGEKLGVDVTIRIQASRGRGESSQTRQYLVGRAKRLVERTVEQDDFEAMF
;
A
#
# COMPACT_ATOMS: atom_id res chain seq x y z
N MET A 1 -42.07 -20.06 19.81
CA MET A 1 -43.39 -19.63 19.30
C MET A 1 -44.42 -20.60 19.87
N THR A 2 -45.39 -20.13 20.65
CA THR A 2 -46.41 -21.01 21.28
C THR A 2 -47.46 -21.44 20.27
N THR A 3 -48.16 -22.54 20.56
CA THR A 3 -49.24 -23.09 19.71
C THR A 3 -50.38 -22.08 19.51
N GLU A 4 -50.71 -21.30 20.54
CA GLU A 4 -51.74 -20.25 20.50
C GLU A 4 -51.37 -19.10 19.54
N THR A 5 -50.11 -18.64 19.55
CA THR A 5 -49.63 -17.60 18.62
C THR A 5 -49.74 -18.04 17.15
N ARG A 6 -49.48 -19.33 16.87
CA ARG A 6 -49.62 -19.90 15.52
C ARG A 6 -51.08 -19.91 15.06
N GLN A 7 -51.99 -20.33 15.95
CA GLN A 7 -53.42 -20.42 15.65
C GLN A 7 -54.02 -19.03 15.39
N GLN A 8 -53.57 -18.00 16.11
CA GLN A 8 -54.09 -16.65 15.93
C GLN A 8 -53.58 -15.97 14.66
N ILE A 9 -52.28 -16.07 14.35
CA ILE A 9 -51.76 -15.55 13.07
C ILE A 9 -52.46 -16.24 11.90
N ALA A 10 -52.77 -17.53 12.02
CA ALA A 10 -53.54 -18.27 11.03
C ALA A 10 -55.01 -17.82 10.93
N ALA A 11 -55.64 -17.43 12.05
CA ALA A 11 -56.98 -16.86 12.06
C ALA A 11 -57.02 -15.50 11.34
N ASP A 12 -56.10 -14.59 11.66
CA ASP A 12 -55.96 -13.29 10.99
C ASP A 12 -55.68 -13.45 9.48
N LEU A 13 -54.97 -14.52 9.09
CA LEU A 13 -54.71 -14.88 7.70
C LEU A 13 -55.97 -15.37 6.99
N GLY A 14 -56.82 -16.13 7.69
CA GLY A 14 -58.07 -16.68 7.17
C GLY A 14 -59.15 -15.63 6.89
N GLU A 15 -59.09 -14.47 7.53
CA GLU A 15 -60.03 -13.34 7.33
C GLU A 15 -59.61 -12.41 6.17
N ARG A 16 -58.43 -12.58 5.58
CA ARG A 16 -57.86 -11.70 4.55
C ARG A 16 -57.96 -12.33 3.16
N LEU A 17 -58.48 -11.57 2.19
CA LEU A 17 -58.59 -11.99 0.78
C LEU A 17 -57.26 -11.86 0.00
N ASP A 18 -56.31 -11.02 0.47
CA ASP A 18 -55.00 -10.81 -0.16
C ASP A 18 -53.85 -11.16 0.80
N LEU A 19 -53.29 -12.35 0.59
CA LEU A 19 -52.18 -12.90 1.35
C LEU A 19 -50.87 -12.12 1.17
N ALA A 20 -50.66 -11.50 -0.01
CA ALA A 20 -49.45 -10.74 -0.28
C ALA A 20 -49.45 -9.43 0.50
N SER A 21 -50.57 -8.70 0.50
CA SER A 21 -50.73 -7.49 1.31
C SER A 21 -50.63 -7.79 2.80
N PHE A 22 -51.21 -8.89 3.28
CA PHE A 22 -51.06 -9.33 4.66
C PHE A 22 -49.59 -9.56 5.02
N ALA A 23 -48.84 -10.30 4.19
CA ALA A 23 -47.44 -10.58 4.43
C ALA A 23 -46.60 -9.29 4.46
N VAL A 24 -46.79 -8.38 3.50
CA VAL A 24 -46.10 -7.08 3.46
C VAL A 24 -46.39 -6.25 4.72
N GLU A 25 -47.64 -6.22 5.17
CA GLU A 25 -48.03 -5.48 6.38
C GLU A 25 -47.34 -6.01 7.64
N TRP A 26 -47.25 -7.34 7.80
CA TRP A 26 -46.59 -7.96 8.94
C TRP A 26 -45.06 -7.86 8.88
N LEU A 27 -44.46 -7.93 7.69
CA LEU A 27 -43.03 -7.65 7.49
C LEU A 27 -42.71 -6.20 7.86
N ARG A 28 -43.54 -5.25 7.42
CA ARG A 28 -43.43 -3.83 7.80
C ARG A 28 -43.53 -3.65 9.31
N ARG A 29 -44.52 -4.28 9.94
CA ARG A 29 -44.70 -4.22 11.40
C ARG A 29 -43.48 -4.75 12.15
N ARG A 30 -42.96 -5.91 11.73
CA ARG A 30 -41.77 -6.52 12.33
C ARG A 30 -40.56 -5.60 12.22
N ALA A 31 -40.33 -5.01 11.05
CA ALA A 31 -39.14 -4.21 10.76
C ALA A 31 -39.14 -2.83 11.44
N LEU A 32 -40.32 -2.21 11.61
CA LEU A 32 -40.46 -0.89 12.27
C LEU A 32 -40.64 -0.98 13.79
N LEU A 33 -40.73 -2.19 14.34
CA LEU A 33 -41.00 -2.41 15.75
C LEU A 33 -40.00 -1.72 16.70
N PRO A 34 -38.67 -1.68 16.42
CA PRO A 34 -37.72 -0.96 17.27
C PRO A 34 -38.03 0.53 17.42
N LEU A 35 -38.69 1.14 16.43
CA LEU A 35 -39.00 2.57 16.38
C LEU A 35 -40.32 2.92 17.08
N ALA A 36 -41.16 1.92 17.33
CA ALA A 36 -42.49 2.08 17.93
C ALA A 36 -42.59 1.61 19.39
N ASP A 37 -41.47 1.19 19.99
CA ASP A 37 -41.41 0.87 21.41
C ASP A 37 -41.71 2.13 22.24
N VAL A 38 -42.71 2.03 23.12
CA VAL A 38 -43.29 3.15 23.89
C VAL A 38 -42.44 3.44 25.14
N SER A 39 -41.38 2.69 25.38
CA SER A 39 -40.41 3.00 26.44
C SER A 39 -39.93 4.45 26.30
N SER A 40 -40.06 5.22 27.39
CA SER A 40 -39.56 6.61 27.45
C SER A 40 -38.04 6.71 27.30
N GLN A 41 -37.33 5.59 27.40
CA GLN A 41 -35.88 5.48 27.23
C GLN A 41 -35.48 4.95 25.85
N ASN A 42 -36.38 4.91 24.87
CA ASN A 42 -36.05 4.50 23.51
C ASN A 42 -35.59 5.71 22.67
N PRO A 43 -34.28 5.90 22.43
CA PRO A 43 -33.78 7.01 21.62
C PRO A 43 -34.17 6.92 20.14
N LEU A 44 -34.59 5.74 19.65
CA LEU A 44 -35.06 5.53 18.27
C LEU A 44 -36.56 5.75 18.08
N ARG A 45 -37.27 6.18 19.13
CA ARG A 45 -38.72 6.31 19.07
C ARG A 45 -39.12 7.36 18.04
N VAL A 46 -40.01 6.99 17.14
CA VAL A 46 -40.65 7.93 16.19
C VAL A 46 -42.05 8.27 16.70
N PRO A 47 -42.30 9.52 17.15
CA PRO A 47 -43.63 9.94 17.59
C PRO A 47 -44.67 9.76 16.49
N GLY A 48 -45.82 9.19 16.83
CA GLY A 48 -46.93 8.98 15.88
C GLY A 48 -46.76 7.81 14.91
N LEU A 49 -45.64 7.05 14.94
CA LEU A 49 -45.47 5.88 14.08
C LEU A 49 -46.41 4.74 14.46
N TYR A 50 -47.39 4.45 13.60
CA TYR A 50 -48.32 3.35 13.81
C TYR A 50 -47.77 2.01 13.27
N VAL A 51 -47.55 1.06 14.19
CA VAL A 51 -47.05 -0.30 13.92
C VAL A 51 -48.08 -1.36 14.36
N GLY A 52 -49.35 -0.96 14.50
CA GLY A 52 -50.45 -1.81 14.97
C GLY A 52 -50.76 -1.67 16.46
N SER A 53 -51.80 -2.38 16.89
CA SER A 53 -52.24 -2.44 18.29
C SER A 53 -51.16 -3.05 19.21
N PRO A 54 -51.21 -2.85 20.54
CA PRO A 54 -50.27 -3.48 21.47
C PRO A 54 -50.18 -5.01 21.29
N HIS A 55 -51.31 -5.66 21.00
CA HIS A 55 -51.38 -7.10 20.73
C HIS A 55 -50.67 -7.47 19.42
N GLN A 56 -50.92 -6.73 18.33
CA GLN A 56 -50.24 -6.96 17.04
C GLN A 56 -48.73 -6.73 17.14
N ARG A 57 -48.28 -5.74 17.92
CA ARG A 57 -46.85 -5.52 18.18
C ARG A 57 -46.24 -6.70 18.95
N ALA A 58 -46.94 -7.24 19.94
CA ALA A 58 -46.49 -8.43 20.67
C ALA A 58 -46.39 -9.65 19.75
N LEU A 59 -47.35 -9.86 18.84
CA LEU A 59 -47.31 -10.92 17.83
C LEU A 59 -46.15 -10.72 16.86
N ALA A 60 -45.91 -9.49 16.39
CA ALA A 60 -44.85 -9.17 15.45
C ALA A 60 -43.46 -9.52 16.02
N ARG A 61 -43.23 -9.42 17.35
CA ARG A 61 -41.96 -9.82 17.99
C ARG A 61 -41.58 -11.29 17.77
N TYR A 62 -42.57 -12.15 17.54
CA TYR A 62 -42.33 -13.58 17.32
C TYR A 62 -42.03 -13.92 15.86
N LEU A 63 -42.21 -12.96 14.93
CA LEU A 63 -41.88 -13.16 13.53
C LEU A 63 -40.36 -13.01 13.31
N PRO A 64 -39.74 -13.83 12.45
CA PRO A 64 -38.36 -13.60 12.05
C PRO A 64 -38.25 -12.29 11.27
N LEU A 65 -37.14 -11.58 11.45
CA LEU A 65 -36.83 -10.45 10.58
C LEU A 65 -36.39 -10.98 9.22
N VAL A 66 -37.08 -10.56 8.16
CA VAL A 66 -36.68 -10.87 6.77
C VAL A 66 -35.77 -9.76 6.26
N PHE A 67 -34.62 -10.13 5.73
CA PHE A 67 -33.65 -9.20 5.15
C PHE A 67 -32.96 -9.80 3.92
N PRO A 68 -32.90 -9.10 2.76
CA PRO A 68 -33.57 -7.82 2.50
C PRO A 68 -35.09 -7.96 2.43
N LEU A 69 -35.80 -6.84 2.55
CA LEU A 69 -37.26 -6.77 2.38
C LEU A 69 -37.60 -6.58 0.88
N PRO A 70 -38.87 -6.77 0.48
CA PRO A 70 -39.34 -6.38 -0.85
C PRO A 70 -38.98 -4.90 -1.16
N PRO A 71 -38.59 -4.54 -2.39
CA PRO A 71 -37.91 -3.27 -2.69
C PRO A 71 -38.61 -2.01 -2.16
N SER A 72 -39.92 -1.86 -2.39
CA SER A 72 -40.70 -0.70 -1.94
C SER A 72 -40.72 -0.59 -0.40
N LEU A 73 -40.94 -1.71 0.27
CA LEU A 73 -40.94 -1.78 1.73
C LEU A 73 -39.54 -1.57 2.31
N HIS A 74 -38.50 -2.11 1.66
CA HIS A 74 -37.11 -1.93 2.07
C HIS A 74 -36.72 -0.45 2.04
N ALA A 75 -37.11 0.28 0.99
CA ALA A 75 -36.86 1.72 0.88
C ALA A 75 -37.59 2.51 1.98
N GLU A 76 -38.86 2.21 2.25
CA GLU A 76 -39.64 2.85 3.31
C GLU A 76 -39.02 2.65 4.70
N VAL A 77 -38.73 1.39 5.06
CA VAL A 77 -38.14 1.02 6.36
C VAL A 77 -36.76 1.64 6.53
N SER A 78 -35.94 1.63 5.47
CA SER A 78 -34.60 2.22 5.51
C SER A 78 -34.67 3.74 5.73
N ALA A 79 -35.54 4.45 4.99
CA ALA A 79 -35.71 5.89 5.14
C ALA A 79 -36.21 6.25 6.56
N THR A 80 -37.20 5.51 7.06
CA THR A 80 -37.77 5.75 8.40
C THR A 80 -36.73 5.50 9.49
N THR A 81 -35.99 4.39 9.41
CA THR A 81 -34.97 4.03 10.42
C THR A 81 -33.79 4.99 10.38
N ARG A 82 -33.35 5.40 9.17
CA ARG A 82 -32.30 6.41 9.01
C ARG A 82 -32.71 7.74 9.64
N GLN A 83 -33.94 8.20 9.41
CA GLN A 83 -34.44 9.43 10.03
C GLN A 83 -34.51 9.32 11.56
N ALA A 84 -34.90 8.16 12.10
CA ALA A 84 -34.91 7.93 13.54
C ALA A 84 -33.51 7.99 14.15
N VAL A 85 -32.52 7.35 13.52
CA VAL A 85 -31.11 7.42 13.95
C VAL A 85 -30.57 8.84 13.85
N HIS A 86 -30.89 9.55 12.76
CA HIS A 86 -30.53 10.95 12.57
C HIS A 86 -31.07 11.85 13.68
N ASN A 87 -32.36 11.70 14.03
CA ASN A 87 -32.98 12.46 15.11
C ASN A 87 -32.34 12.10 16.46
N ALA A 88 -32.13 10.82 16.74
CA ALA A 88 -31.47 10.35 17.96
C ALA A 88 -30.08 10.95 18.13
N ARG A 89 -29.31 11.05 17.03
CA ARG A 89 -27.98 11.67 17.02
C ARG A 89 -28.00 13.15 17.42
N ILE A 90 -29.05 13.88 17.05
CA ILE A 90 -29.20 15.31 17.34
C ILE A 90 -29.78 15.53 18.74
N GLU A 91 -30.82 14.77 19.11
CA GLU A 91 -31.58 14.96 20.35
C GLU A 91 -30.90 14.28 21.56
N HIS A 92 -30.20 13.17 21.33
CA HIS A 92 -29.60 12.32 22.36
C HIS A 92 -28.17 11.88 21.97
N PRO A 93 -27.22 12.83 21.81
CA PRO A 93 -25.86 12.54 21.34
C PRO A 93 -25.10 11.47 22.15
N GLU A 94 -25.42 11.31 23.43
CA GLU A 94 -24.89 10.30 24.34
C GLU A 94 -25.44 8.88 24.11
N ALA A 95 -26.55 8.74 23.38
CA ALA A 95 -27.31 7.50 23.27
C ALA A 95 -26.86 6.59 22.11
N PHE A 96 -25.63 6.76 21.59
CA PHE A 96 -25.11 5.95 20.48
C PHE A 96 -25.22 4.44 20.73
N GLU A 97 -24.68 3.96 21.85
CA GLU A 97 -24.71 2.53 22.19
C GLU A 97 -26.16 2.02 22.38
N PRO A 98 -27.01 2.68 23.19
CA PRO A 98 -28.43 2.32 23.27
C PRO A 98 -29.16 2.28 21.92
N VAL A 99 -28.84 3.19 20.98
CA VAL A 99 -29.37 3.19 19.62
C VAL A 99 -28.90 1.95 18.87
N VAL A 100 -27.59 1.72 18.81
CA VAL A 100 -26.99 0.60 18.08
C VAL A 100 -27.54 -0.74 18.57
N LEU A 101 -27.59 -0.95 19.88
CA LEU A 101 -28.09 -2.19 20.49
C LEU A 101 -29.57 -2.46 20.23
N ARG A 102 -30.35 -1.44 19.82
CA ARG A 102 -31.77 -1.57 19.46
C ARG A 102 -31.99 -1.82 17.97
N LEU A 103 -30.97 -1.63 17.12
CA LEU A 103 -31.07 -1.98 15.71
C LEU A 103 -31.19 -3.50 15.56
N GLU A 104 -32.03 -3.95 14.63
CA GLU A 104 -32.18 -5.37 14.33
C GLU A 104 -31.68 -5.75 12.93
N ALA A 105 -31.39 -4.75 12.10
CA ALA A 105 -30.68 -4.89 10.83
C ALA A 105 -29.96 -3.59 10.49
N LEU A 106 -28.95 -3.70 9.64
CA LEU A 106 -28.26 -2.56 9.04
C LEU A 106 -29.01 -2.13 7.76
N TRP A 107 -30.01 -1.26 7.94
CA TRP A 107 -30.77 -0.70 6.82
C TRP A 107 -29.93 0.28 5.99
N ALA A 108 -30.37 0.51 4.75
CA ALA A 108 -29.63 1.36 3.81
C ALA A 108 -29.44 2.79 4.35
N GLY A 109 -28.20 3.28 4.32
CA GLY A 109 -27.83 4.62 4.78
C GLY A 109 -27.59 4.77 6.28
N LEU A 110 -27.74 3.70 7.09
CA LEU A 110 -27.44 3.78 8.52
C LEU A 110 -25.94 3.97 8.80
N ALA A 111 -25.07 3.33 8.01
CA ALA A 111 -23.63 3.46 8.18
C ALA A 111 -23.16 4.93 8.09
N GLU A 112 -23.75 5.73 7.20
CA GLU A 112 -23.41 7.16 7.07
C GLU A 112 -23.83 8.00 8.28
N GLU A 113 -25.00 7.71 8.86
CA GLU A 113 -25.42 8.38 10.10
C GLU A 113 -24.54 7.98 11.28
N LEU A 114 -24.15 6.70 11.38
CA LEU A 114 -23.21 6.23 12.39
C LEU A 114 -21.82 6.86 12.20
N LYS A 115 -21.32 6.99 10.96
CA LYS A 115 -20.07 7.71 10.66
C LYS A 115 -20.12 9.14 11.19
N THR A 116 -21.21 9.85 10.89
CA THR A 116 -21.41 11.24 11.33
C THR A 116 -21.48 11.32 12.86
N TRP A 117 -22.14 10.37 13.52
CA TRP A 117 -22.20 10.31 14.97
C TRP A 117 -20.81 10.11 15.59
N LEU A 118 -20.03 9.18 15.07
CA LEU A 118 -18.69 8.86 15.56
C LEU A 118 -17.69 9.99 15.30
N ALA A 119 -17.88 10.79 14.24
CA ALA A 119 -17.08 11.99 14.04
C ALA A 119 -17.26 13.03 15.17
N MET A 120 -18.47 13.12 15.74
CA MET A 120 -18.78 14.04 16.86
C MET A 120 -18.45 13.42 18.22
N HIS A 121 -18.68 12.12 18.38
CA HIS A 121 -18.44 11.36 19.61
C HIS A 121 -17.57 10.13 19.34
N PRO A 122 -16.24 10.30 19.15
CA PRO A 122 -15.39 9.22 18.67
C PRO A 122 -15.25 8.03 19.62
N ARG A 123 -15.52 8.23 20.91
CA ARG A 123 -15.47 7.17 21.94
C ARG A 123 -16.77 6.39 22.07
N ALA A 124 -17.83 6.78 21.35
CA ALA A 124 -19.19 6.28 21.58
C ALA A 124 -19.38 4.80 21.20
N MET A 125 -18.56 4.28 20.28
CA MET A 125 -18.56 2.86 19.94
C MET A 125 -17.99 2.04 21.10
N SER A 126 -18.85 1.34 21.84
CA SER A 126 -18.43 0.36 22.83
C SER A 126 -18.09 -0.99 22.16
N ARG A 127 -17.47 -1.91 22.92
CA ARG A 127 -17.26 -3.28 22.45
C ARG A 127 -18.59 -3.99 22.18
N ALA A 128 -19.58 -3.81 23.05
CA ALA A 128 -20.90 -4.40 22.88
C ALA A 128 -21.62 -3.86 21.63
N ALA A 129 -21.55 -2.55 21.37
CA ALA A 129 -22.10 -1.95 20.16
C ALA A 129 -21.42 -2.47 18.89
N ALA A 130 -20.09 -2.55 18.90
CA ALA A 130 -19.31 -3.11 17.78
C ALA A 130 -19.66 -4.58 17.51
N ASP A 131 -19.73 -5.40 18.56
CA ASP A 131 -20.12 -6.81 18.46
C ASP A 131 -21.54 -6.96 17.94
N HIS A 132 -22.48 -6.14 18.42
CA HIS A 132 -23.86 -6.16 17.94
C HIS A 132 -23.96 -5.83 16.45
N LEU A 133 -23.27 -4.76 15.99
CA LEU A 133 -23.23 -4.39 14.57
C LEU A 133 -22.74 -5.53 13.68
N ARG A 134 -21.70 -6.27 14.10
CA ARG A 134 -21.16 -7.42 13.33
C ARG A 134 -22.20 -8.51 13.09
N HIS A 135 -23.16 -8.66 13.99
CA HIS A 135 -24.20 -9.70 13.90
C HIS A 135 -25.49 -9.22 13.20
N LEU A 136 -25.58 -7.94 12.81
CA LEU A 136 -26.77 -7.43 12.13
C LEU A 136 -26.87 -7.94 10.69
N PRO A 137 -28.07 -8.37 10.24
CA PRO A 137 -28.34 -8.55 8.82
C PRO A 137 -27.98 -7.30 8.02
N GLY A 138 -27.25 -7.48 6.92
CA GLY A 138 -26.78 -6.37 6.06
C GLY A 138 -25.35 -5.93 6.33
N PHE A 139 -24.79 -6.21 7.51
CA PHE A 139 -23.42 -5.79 7.88
C PHE A 139 -22.36 -6.29 6.90
N GLU A 140 -22.35 -7.59 6.58
CA GLU A 140 -21.36 -8.20 5.68
C GLU A 140 -21.30 -7.56 4.28
N LYS A 141 -22.41 -6.96 3.83
CA LYS A 141 -22.51 -6.33 2.50
C LYS A 141 -22.24 -4.82 2.53
N ASP A 142 -22.06 -4.22 3.70
CA ASP A 142 -21.86 -2.79 3.87
C ASP A 142 -20.40 -2.50 4.25
N ASP A 143 -19.61 -2.08 3.26
CA ASP A 143 -18.19 -1.77 3.43
C ASP A 143 -17.94 -0.66 4.44
N LEU A 144 -18.82 0.35 4.50
CA LEU A 144 -18.67 1.46 5.43
C LEU A 144 -18.89 0.98 6.87
N ALA A 145 -19.94 0.20 7.14
CA ALA A 145 -20.18 -0.33 8.47
C ALA A 145 -19.04 -1.23 8.96
N ARG A 146 -18.49 -2.08 8.08
CA ARG A 146 -17.31 -2.89 8.39
C ARG A 146 -16.11 -2.03 8.75
N ARG A 147 -15.86 -0.96 7.98
CA ARG A 147 -14.81 0.02 8.28
C ARG A 147 -15.04 0.74 9.60
N LEU A 148 -16.27 1.21 9.88
CA LEU A 148 -16.59 1.89 11.14
C LEU A 148 -16.35 0.98 12.35
N VAL A 149 -16.77 -0.28 12.29
CA VAL A 149 -16.51 -1.23 13.37
C VAL A 149 -15.02 -1.53 13.50
N HIS A 150 -14.30 -1.69 12.39
CA HIS A 150 -12.85 -1.88 12.41
C HIS A 150 -12.11 -0.68 13.04
N ASP A 151 -12.51 0.53 12.67
CA ASP A 151 -11.81 1.77 12.98
C ASP A 151 -12.21 2.37 14.34
N TYR A 152 -13.45 2.18 14.79
CA TYR A 152 -13.96 2.77 16.03
C TYR A 152 -14.22 1.76 17.14
N ALA A 153 -14.13 0.43 16.93
CA ALA A 153 -14.19 -0.49 18.06
C ALA A 153 -13.01 -0.24 19.01
N PRO A 154 -13.21 -0.34 20.35
CA PRO A 154 -12.12 -0.24 21.30
C PRO A 154 -11.01 -1.23 20.98
N ALA A 155 -9.78 -0.73 20.84
CA ALA A 155 -8.63 -1.55 20.49
C ALA A 155 -8.43 -2.70 21.50
N GLU A 156 -7.94 -3.83 21.01
CA GLU A 156 -7.52 -4.93 21.88
C GLU A 156 -6.26 -4.52 22.67
N ARG A 157 -6.10 -5.08 23.87
CA ARG A 157 -4.87 -4.90 24.63
C ARG A 157 -3.71 -5.49 23.85
N LEU A 158 -2.67 -4.68 23.65
CA LEU A 158 -1.46 -5.12 23.00
C LEU A 158 -0.59 -5.94 23.96
N PRO A 159 0.10 -6.97 23.45
CA PRO A 159 1.13 -7.63 24.24
C PRO A 159 2.28 -6.65 24.53
N VAL A 160 3.02 -6.95 25.59
CA VAL A 160 4.25 -6.22 25.95
C VAL A 160 5.23 -6.28 24.77
N TRP A 161 5.97 -5.19 24.57
CA TRP A 161 7.02 -5.11 23.55
C TRP A 161 7.96 -6.33 23.61
N PRO A 162 8.08 -7.12 22.54
CA PRO A 162 8.80 -8.39 22.56
C PRO A 162 10.32 -8.27 22.35
N GLY A 163 10.85 -7.06 22.08
CA GLY A 163 12.23 -6.91 21.60
C GLY A 163 12.40 -7.40 20.16
N LEU A 164 13.62 -7.82 19.81
CA LEU A 164 13.97 -8.30 18.46
C LEU A 164 14.46 -9.76 18.41
N ASP A 165 14.40 -10.49 19.53
CA ASP A 165 14.89 -11.87 19.59
C ASP A 165 14.06 -12.81 18.69
N ASP A 166 12.78 -12.48 18.46
CA ASP A 166 11.88 -13.17 17.54
C ASP A 166 11.33 -12.17 16.50
N THR A 167 11.83 -12.30 15.28
CA THR A 167 11.40 -11.54 14.09
C THR A 167 9.90 -11.63 13.84
N ALA A 168 9.28 -12.81 14.00
CA ALA A 168 7.85 -12.97 13.76
C ALA A 168 7.01 -12.31 14.86
N ALA A 169 7.49 -12.37 16.11
CA ALA A 169 6.84 -11.67 17.22
C ALA A 169 6.90 -10.15 17.04
N PHE A 170 8.04 -9.61 16.59
CA PHE A 170 8.17 -8.18 16.28
C PHE A 170 7.20 -7.75 15.17
N ASP A 171 7.18 -8.43 14.02
CA ASP A 171 6.32 -8.05 12.90
C ASP A 171 4.82 -8.17 13.28
N ALA A 172 4.45 -9.19 14.07
CA ALA A 172 3.09 -9.32 14.61
C ALA A 172 2.74 -8.19 15.59
N TRP A 173 3.69 -7.78 16.43
CA TRP A 173 3.52 -6.67 17.35
C TRP A 173 3.32 -5.35 16.60
N ILE A 174 4.11 -5.06 15.56
CA ILE A 174 3.97 -3.85 14.74
C ILE A 174 2.61 -3.81 14.05
N ALA A 175 2.15 -4.92 13.48
CA ALA A 175 0.83 -5.00 12.84
C ALA A 175 -0.32 -4.79 13.85
N ALA A 176 -0.19 -5.32 15.07
CA ALA A 176 -1.15 -5.06 16.14
C ALA A 176 -1.11 -3.60 16.61
N TYR A 177 0.08 -3.04 16.77
CA TYR A 177 0.32 -1.67 17.19
C TYR A 177 -0.22 -0.64 16.19
N ALA A 178 -0.03 -0.87 14.90
CA ALA A 178 -0.62 -0.06 13.83
C ALA A 178 -2.16 -0.01 13.90
N ARG A 179 -2.82 -1.15 14.17
CA ARG A 179 -4.28 -1.22 14.36
C ARG A 179 -4.74 -0.50 15.62
N PHE A 180 -4.02 -0.69 16.73
CA PHE A 180 -4.26 0.02 17.98
C PHE A 180 -4.20 1.53 17.77
N LEU A 181 -3.13 2.05 17.15
CA LEU A 181 -2.97 3.48 16.90
C LEU A 181 -4.07 4.04 16.02
N ARG A 182 -4.41 3.36 14.91
CA ARG A 182 -5.46 3.81 14.02
C ARG A 182 -6.79 3.98 14.77
N SER A 183 -7.16 2.98 15.57
CA SER A 183 -8.37 3.04 16.40
C SER A 183 -8.29 4.13 17.45
N SER A 184 -7.20 4.18 18.22
CA SER A 184 -7.04 5.14 19.31
C SER A 184 -6.92 6.60 18.86
N PHE A 185 -6.34 6.86 17.69
CA PHE A 185 -6.28 8.20 17.11
C PHE A 185 -7.66 8.67 16.62
N LEU A 186 -8.43 7.79 15.98
CA LEU A 186 -9.81 8.11 15.58
C LEU A 186 -10.70 8.35 16.79
N ARG A 187 -10.67 7.43 17.76
CA ARG A 187 -11.44 7.47 19.01
C ARG A 187 -10.96 8.53 19.99
N ARG A 188 -9.75 9.07 19.79
CA ARG A 188 -9.08 10.00 20.70
C ARG A 188 -8.96 9.41 22.11
N ASP A 189 -8.54 8.15 22.24
CA ASP A 189 -8.48 7.41 23.51
C ASP A 189 -7.17 6.64 23.72
N LEU A 190 -6.04 7.29 23.43
CA LEU A 190 -4.71 6.73 23.72
C LEU A 190 -4.54 6.47 25.22
N LEU A 191 -3.94 5.32 25.50
CA LEU A 191 -3.46 4.96 26.83
C LEU A 191 -2.28 5.87 27.24
N GLN A 192 -2.03 5.97 28.54
CA GLN A 192 -0.97 6.81 29.11
C GLN A 192 -0.21 6.05 30.18
N GLY A 193 1.04 6.46 30.43
CA GLY A 193 1.89 5.82 31.44
C GLY A 193 2.21 4.37 31.06
N GLU A 194 2.36 3.52 32.08
CA GLU A 194 2.74 2.11 31.91
C GLU A 194 1.74 1.27 31.08
N GLU A 195 0.52 1.80 30.85
CA GLU A 195 -0.47 1.16 29.98
C GLU A 195 -0.24 1.47 28.49
N ASP A 196 0.55 2.49 28.14
CA ASP A 196 0.87 2.82 26.76
C ASP A 196 1.94 1.85 26.20
N PRO A 197 1.60 1.05 25.17
CA PRO A 197 2.52 0.07 24.61
C PRO A 197 3.79 0.69 24.00
N ALA A 198 3.79 2.00 23.72
CA ALA A 198 4.96 2.70 23.23
C ALA A 198 6.07 2.90 24.30
N GLU A 199 5.73 2.92 25.59
CA GLU A 199 6.72 3.24 26.64
C GLU A 199 7.83 2.19 26.75
N GLY A 200 7.46 0.91 26.67
CA GLY A 200 8.42 -0.19 26.68
C GLY A 200 9.38 -0.14 25.49
N PHE A 201 8.87 0.22 24.31
CA PHE A 201 9.65 0.37 23.09
C PHE A 201 10.65 1.53 23.20
N GLY A 202 10.20 2.73 23.61
CA GLY A 202 11.07 3.92 23.68
C GLY A 202 12.23 3.73 24.67
N ARG A 203 11.97 3.04 25.79
CA ARG A 203 13.01 2.64 26.75
C ARG A 203 13.99 1.65 26.12
N TRP A 204 13.46 0.60 25.48
CA TRP A 204 14.29 -0.42 24.84
C TRP A 204 15.19 0.15 23.74
N LEU A 205 14.65 1.00 22.86
CA LEU A 205 15.38 1.58 21.73
C LEU A 205 16.58 2.42 22.20
N LYS A 206 16.42 3.17 23.29
CA LYS A 206 17.49 3.97 23.88
C LYS A 206 18.67 3.12 24.37
N ASP A 207 18.37 1.96 24.94
CA ASP A 207 19.38 1.02 25.44
C ASP A 207 19.99 0.17 24.32
N HIS A 208 19.43 0.24 23.11
CA HIS A 208 19.81 -0.55 21.93
C HIS A 208 20.01 0.34 20.69
N GLU A 209 20.68 1.48 20.83
CA GLU A 209 20.78 2.51 19.78
C GLU A 209 21.36 1.98 18.46
N THR A 210 22.22 0.95 18.54
CA THR A 210 22.88 0.35 17.38
C THR A 210 21.90 -0.37 16.46
N VAL A 211 20.66 -0.64 16.90
CA VAL A 211 19.64 -1.27 16.07
C VAL A 211 19.39 -0.49 14.78
N SER A 212 19.40 0.85 14.87
CA SER A 212 19.11 1.73 13.74
C SER A 212 20.16 1.62 12.63
N PHE A 213 21.45 1.41 12.95
CA PHE A 213 22.54 1.49 11.96
C PHE A 213 23.38 0.21 11.83
N ALA A 214 23.35 -0.71 12.79
CA ALA A 214 24.18 -1.92 12.80
C ALA A 214 23.36 -3.22 12.66
N HIS A 215 22.03 -3.19 12.82
CA HIS A 215 21.23 -4.42 12.75
C HIS A 215 21.13 -4.96 11.30
N PRO A 216 21.46 -6.24 11.05
CA PRO A 216 21.54 -6.80 9.70
C PRO A 216 20.18 -6.89 8.97
N GLU A 217 19.07 -6.86 9.69
CA GLU A 217 17.73 -7.04 9.10
C GLU A 217 16.77 -5.88 9.39
N ARG A 218 17.10 -5.02 10.35
CA ARG A 218 16.17 -4.03 10.91
C ARG A 218 16.71 -2.61 10.87
N SER A 219 17.98 -2.42 10.52
CA SER A 219 18.52 -1.09 10.25
C SER A 219 17.96 -0.52 8.95
N TYR A 220 17.78 0.80 8.88
CA TYR A 220 17.49 1.52 7.63
C TYR A 220 18.48 1.17 6.50
N ASN A 221 19.71 0.73 6.82
CA ASN A 221 20.71 0.28 5.85
C ASN A 221 20.24 -0.89 4.96
N VAL A 222 19.18 -1.60 5.36
CA VAL A 222 18.54 -2.62 4.49
C VAL A 222 18.04 -2.00 3.18
N VAL A 223 17.52 -0.77 3.19
CA VAL A 223 16.99 -0.09 1.99
C VAL A 223 18.10 0.03 0.94
N ALA A 224 19.23 0.63 1.30
CA ALA A 224 20.37 0.80 0.40
C ALA A 224 20.95 -0.54 -0.07
N ARG A 225 21.03 -1.55 0.80
CA ARG A 225 21.48 -2.90 0.41
C ARG A 225 20.56 -3.54 -0.62
N ARG A 226 19.25 -3.36 -0.52
CA ARG A 226 18.30 -3.87 -1.53
C ARG A 226 18.46 -3.17 -2.87
N VAL A 227 18.59 -1.83 -2.87
CA VAL A 227 18.87 -1.06 -4.10
C VAL A 227 20.18 -1.56 -4.74
N GLN A 228 21.26 -1.66 -3.97
CA GLN A 228 22.56 -2.12 -4.45
C GLN A 228 22.51 -3.55 -5.00
N SER A 229 21.81 -4.46 -4.31
CA SER A 229 21.61 -5.84 -4.75
C SER A 229 20.85 -5.92 -6.08
N SER A 230 19.78 -5.13 -6.22
CA SER A 230 18.96 -5.07 -7.43
C SER A 230 19.72 -4.49 -8.62
N LEU A 231 20.41 -3.35 -8.42
CA LEU A 231 21.28 -2.76 -9.45
C LEU A 231 22.40 -3.71 -9.85
N GLY A 232 23.04 -4.40 -8.89
CA GLY A 232 24.08 -5.39 -9.13
C GLY A 232 23.60 -6.65 -9.87
N LYS A 233 22.31 -6.97 -9.80
CA LYS A 233 21.65 -8.00 -10.62
C LYS A 233 21.30 -7.52 -12.03
N GLY A 234 21.51 -6.23 -12.34
CA GLY A 234 21.16 -5.60 -13.61
C GLY A 234 19.73 -5.07 -13.67
N ARG A 235 19.03 -4.96 -12.54
CA ARG A 235 17.64 -4.46 -12.48
C ARG A 235 17.63 -2.96 -12.35
N ALA A 236 16.72 -2.32 -13.06
CA ALA A 236 16.32 -0.97 -12.72
C ALA A 236 15.58 -0.93 -11.38
N VAL A 237 15.66 0.20 -10.68
CA VAL A 237 15.04 0.40 -9.37
C VAL A 237 14.30 1.74 -9.36
N ILE A 238 13.07 1.72 -8.85
CA ILE A 238 12.33 2.91 -8.42
C ILE A 238 12.38 2.92 -6.90
N LEU A 239 12.99 3.93 -6.30
CA LEU A 239 13.02 4.15 -4.85
C LEU A 239 12.21 5.39 -4.52
N VAL A 240 11.07 5.19 -3.87
CA VAL A 240 10.21 6.28 -3.40
C VAL A 240 10.28 6.34 -1.88
N MET A 241 10.55 7.53 -1.37
CA MET A 241 10.49 7.82 0.06
C MET A 241 9.38 8.83 0.30
N ILE A 242 8.40 8.44 1.09
CA ILE A 242 7.28 9.30 1.49
C ILE A 242 7.59 9.87 2.88
N ASP A 243 7.69 11.19 2.93
CA ASP A 243 7.94 11.96 4.13
C ASP A 243 6.82 11.71 5.15
N ALA A 244 7.20 11.41 6.40
CA ALA A 244 6.27 11.11 7.48
C ALA A 244 5.32 9.90 7.24
N LEU A 245 5.66 8.91 6.41
CA LEU A 245 4.80 7.73 6.23
C LEU A 245 4.85 6.79 7.45
N ALA A 246 3.82 6.86 8.29
CA ALA A 246 3.69 6.04 9.48
C ALA A 246 3.09 4.65 9.22
N ILE A 247 3.45 3.67 10.07
CA ILE A 247 3.02 2.26 9.96
C ILE A 247 1.50 2.06 9.91
N GLN A 248 0.71 2.91 10.58
CA GLN A 248 -0.75 2.81 10.65
C GLN A 248 -1.49 3.24 9.38
N VAL A 249 -0.80 3.93 8.46
CA VAL A 249 -1.36 4.34 7.15
C VAL A 249 -0.68 3.64 5.97
N ALA A 250 0.45 2.98 6.19
CA ALA A 250 1.24 2.31 5.16
C ALA A 250 0.49 1.18 4.44
N SER A 251 -0.36 0.42 5.14
CA SER A 251 -1.17 -0.63 4.51
C SER A 251 -2.15 -0.06 3.48
N SER A 252 -2.79 1.07 3.78
CA SER A 252 -3.69 1.74 2.84
C SER A 252 -2.96 2.18 1.56
N LEU A 253 -1.74 2.71 1.67
CA LEU A 253 -0.91 3.00 0.50
C LEU A 253 -0.60 1.72 -0.30
N ALA A 254 -0.21 0.65 0.39
CA ALA A 254 0.13 -0.62 -0.24
C ALA A 254 -1.05 -1.19 -1.07
N ASP A 255 -2.28 -1.03 -0.60
CA ASP A 255 -3.49 -1.44 -1.31
C ASP A 255 -3.64 -0.66 -2.63
N TYR A 256 -3.54 0.69 -2.60
CA TYR A 256 -3.60 1.50 -3.83
C TYR A 256 -2.52 1.14 -4.85
N VAL A 257 -1.30 0.89 -4.38
CA VAL A 257 -0.20 0.50 -5.25
C VAL A 257 -0.43 -0.90 -5.82
N THR A 258 -0.88 -1.84 -5.00
CA THR A 258 -1.21 -3.21 -5.42
C THR A 258 -2.30 -3.23 -6.49
N ASP A 259 -3.38 -2.48 -6.28
CA ASP A 259 -4.47 -2.36 -7.25
C ASP A 259 -4.00 -1.80 -8.59
N ARG A 260 -3.06 -0.84 -8.56
CA ARG A 260 -2.52 -0.21 -9.78
C ARG A 260 -1.47 -1.06 -10.48
N LEU A 261 -0.63 -1.77 -9.74
CA LEU A 261 0.43 -2.61 -10.29
C LEU A 261 -0.05 -4.01 -10.67
N GLY A 262 -1.22 -4.43 -10.17
CA GLY A 262 -1.84 -5.73 -10.45
C GLY A 262 -1.23 -6.89 -9.65
N SER A 263 -0.35 -6.62 -8.69
CA SER A 263 0.27 -7.61 -7.83
C SER A 263 0.59 -7.02 -6.45
N GLY A 264 0.49 -7.87 -5.42
CA GLY A 264 0.88 -7.49 -4.07
C GLY A 264 2.40 -7.31 -3.92
N PRO A 265 2.87 -6.70 -2.81
CA PRO A 265 4.30 -6.61 -2.53
C PRO A 265 4.95 -7.99 -2.53
N SER A 266 6.11 -8.13 -3.17
CA SER A 266 6.96 -9.32 -3.04
C SER A 266 7.62 -9.40 -1.67
N TRP A 267 7.80 -8.27 -1.00
CA TRP A 267 8.36 -8.23 0.34
C TRP A 267 7.86 -7.02 1.12
N ILE A 268 7.63 -7.23 2.42
CA ILE A 268 7.25 -6.21 3.40
C ILE A 268 8.17 -6.36 4.60
N SER A 269 8.67 -5.24 5.13
CA SER A 269 9.40 -5.22 6.40
C SER A 269 9.25 -3.90 7.11
N TYR A 270 9.64 -3.89 8.38
CA TYR A 270 9.67 -2.74 9.25
C TYR A 270 11.10 -2.54 9.75
N LEU A 271 11.63 -1.35 9.52
CA LEU A 271 13.00 -0.98 9.85
C LEU A 271 13.02 0.18 10.85
N PHE A 272 14.12 0.34 11.57
CA PHE A 272 14.37 1.47 12.44
C PHE A 272 15.04 2.58 11.63
N ALA A 273 14.44 3.76 11.64
CA ALA A 273 15.01 4.97 11.08
C ALA A 273 16.23 5.46 11.89
N PRO A 274 17.08 6.31 11.29
CA PRO A 274 18.06 7.09 12.05
C PRO A 274 17.33 8.07 12.96
N VAL A 275 17.64 8.09 14.26
CA VAL A 275 16.94 8.94 15.25
C VAL A 275 17.71 10.25 15.41
N PRO A 276 17.15 11.49 15.37
CA PRO A 276 15.73 11.82 15.50
C PRO A 276 15.18 12.74 14.38
N THR A 277 14.20 12.23 13.64
CA THR A 277 12.90 12.85 13.24
C THR A 277 12.85 14.28 12.68
N ILE A 278 13.99 14.93 12.43
CA ILE A 278 14.16 16.20 11.75
C ILE A 278 14.80 15.88 10.39
N THR A 279 14.01 16.12 9.36
CA THR A 279 14.01 15.45 8.06
C THR A 279 15.30 15.49 7.24
N ALA A 280 16.08 16.58 7.28
CA ALA A 280 17.11 16.78 6.25
C ALA A 280 18.24 15.74 6.26
N VAL A 281 18.69 15.30 7.43
CA VAL A 281 19.87 14.41 7.58
C VAL A 281 19.47 12.94 7.48
N CYS A 282 18.32 12.58 8.03
CA CYS A 282 17.83 11.20 8.04
C CYS A 282 17.42 10.71 6.64
N LYS A 283 16.91 11.62 5.79
CA LYS A 283 16.57 11.32 4.39
C LYS A 283 17.77 10.81 3.59
N GLU A 284 18.93 11.47 3.69
CA GLU A 284 20.13 11.02 2.98
C GLU A 284 20.62 9.68 3.53
N ALA A 285 20.59 9.48 4.85
CA ALA A 285 20.99 8.24 5.50
C ALA A 285 20.15 7.04 5.05
N VAL A 286 18.82 7.14 5.05
CA VAL A 286 17.91 6.06 4.59
C VAL A 286 18.15 5.73 3.12
N LEU A 287 18.26 6.76 2.27
CA LEU A 287 18.38 6.59 0.81
C LEU A 287 19.76 6.09 0.36
N THR A 288 20.80 6.23 1.17
CA THR A 288 22.19 5.89 0.80
C THR A 288 22.83 4.82 1.68
N GLY A 289 22.24 4.52 2.84
CA GLY A 289 22.80 3.61 3.84
C GLY A 289 24.02 4.19 4.57
N THR A 290 24.21 5.51 4.52
CA THR A 290 25.27 6.19 5.27
C THR A 290 24.79 6.53 6.68
N THR A 291 25.72 6.77 7.61
CA THR A 291 25.38 7.26 8.94
C THR A 291 25.03 8.75 8.89
N PRO A 292 24.09 9.25 9.72
CA PRO A 292 23.63 10.65 9.64
C PRO A 292 24.75 11.69 9.80
N ASP A 293 25.74 11.44 10.66
CA ASP A 293 26.93 12.27 10.85
C ASP A 293 27.82 12.42 9.60
N ARG A 294 27.64 11.54 8.59
CA ARG A 294 28.36 11.57 7.30
C ARG A 294 27.55 12.14 6.15
N ALA A 295 26.27 12.47 6.37
CA ALA A 295 25.44 13.07 5.35
C ALA A 295 26.00 14.44 4.93
N CYS A 296 26.07 14.67 3.63
CA CYS A 296 26.76 15.83 3.06
C CYS A 296 25.81 16.88 2.46
N GLY A 297 24.50 16.63 2.48
CA GLY A 297 23.46 17.55 2.00
C GLY A 297 23.28 17.58 0.49
N ASN A 298 24.10 16.85 -0.27
CA ASN A 298 23.97 16.70 -1.72
C ASN A 298 23.53 15.28 -2.07
N LEU A 299 22.22 15.05 -1.99
CA LEU A 299 21.61 13.74 -2.21
C LEU A 299 21.99 13.12 -3.56
N PHE A 300 22.01 13.91 -4.65
CA PHE A 300 22.34 13.40 -5.98
C PHE A 300 23.76 12.81 -6.02
N GLN A 301 24.75 13.54 -5.50
CA GLN A 301 26.14 13.06 -5.43
C GLN A 301 26.32 11.92 -4.41
N ALA A 302 25.54 11.92 -3.32
CA ALA A 302 25.54 10.83 -2.36
C ALA A 302 25.02 9.52 -2.98
N LEU A 303 23.94 9.57 -3.75
CA LEU A 303 23.35 8.43 -4.47
C LEU A 303 24.30 7.87 -5.54
N LEU A 304 24.92 8.72 -6.36
CA LEU A 304 25.90 8.28 -7.37
C LEU A 304 27.05 7.49 -6.72
N ARG A 305 27.58 7.99 -5.60
CA ARG A 305 28.66 7.33 -4.84
C ARG A 305 28.20 6.04 -4.17
N ALA A 306 27.05 6.05 -3.51
CA ALA A 306 26.51 4.89 -2.81
C ALA A 306 26.26 3.70 -3.75
N TYR A 307 25.75 3.99 -4.95
CA TYR A 307 25.35 2.97 -5.91
C TYR A 307 26.29 2.77 -7.09
N ARG A 308 27.40 3.52 -7.15
CA ARG A 308 28.41 3.45 -8.23
C ARG A 308 27.76 3.62 -9.62
N LEU A 309 26.93 4.65 -9.74
CA LEU A 309 26.21 4.99 -10.97
C LEU A 309 26.85 6.19 -11.66
N ASP A 310 26.67 6.27 -12.97
CA ASP A 310 26.94 7.46 -13.76
C ASP A 310 25.77 8.46 -13.70
N THR A 311 26.04 9.73 -14.02
CA THR A 311 25.03 10.81 -14.02
C THR A 311 23.87 10.55 -14.98
N SER A 312 24.09 9.74 -16.02
CA SER A 312 23.06 9.34 -16.99
C SER A 312 22.17 8.20 -16.49
N GLU A 313 22.62 7.44 -15.48
CA GLU A 313 21.92 6.28 -14.92
C GLU A 313 21.03 6.63 -13.73
N LEU A 314 21.18 7.83 -13.14
CA LEU A 314 20.41 8.31 -12.00
C LEU A 314 19.46 9.45 -12.40
N GLN A 315 18.20 9.33 -12.00
CA GLN A 315 17.25 10.43 -11.95
C GLN A 315 16.74 10.63 -10.53
N VAL A 316 16.67 11.89 -10.10
CA VAL A 316 16.13 12.25 -8.78
C VAL A 316 15.02 13.27 -8.98
N SER A 317 13.85 12.97 -8.42
CA SER A 317 12.72 13.89 -8.30
C SER A 317 12.62 14.36 -6.84
N ALA A 318 12.80 15.65 -6.63
CA ALA A 318 12.84 16.26 -5.31
C ALA A 318 11.47 16.75 -4.81
N SER A 319 10.48 16.86 -5.70
CA SER A 319 9.13 17.34 -5.43
C SER A 319 8.08 16.54 -6.22
N TRP A 320 6.81 16.64 -5.81
CA TRP A 320 5.72 15.96 -6.52
C TRP A 320 5.44 16.61 -7.88
N GLU A 321 5.63 17.91 -8.04
CA GLU A 321 5.49 18.62 -9.33
C GLU A 321 6.54 18.16 -10.33
N ASP A 322 7.77 17.94 -9.85
CA ASP A 322 8.84 17.39 -10.69
C ASP A 322 8.51 15.96 -11.10
N ALA A 323 8.01 15.14 -10.17
CA ALA A 323 7.64 13.74 -10.42
C ALA A 323 6.62 13.57 -11.54
N GLU A 324 5.65 14.47 -11.64
CA GLU A 324 4.66 14.44 -12.72
C GLU A 324 5.28 14.70 -14.11
N ARG A 325 6.40 15.42 -14.16
CA ARG A 325 7.12 15.79 -15.39
C ARG A 325 8.31 14.88 -15.71
N VAL A 326 8.68 13.95 -14.83
CA VAL A 326 9.79 13.02 -15.07
C VAL A 326 9.47 12.15 -16.27
N ALA A 327 10.23 12.35 -17.35
CA ALA A 327 10.37 11.40 -18.45
C ALA A 327 11.61 10.53 -18.21
N LEU A 328 11.44 9.21 -18.17
CA LEU A 328 12.56 8.29 -18.00
C LEU A 328 13.52 8.36 -19.19
N ARG A 329 14.82 8.45 -18.90
CA ARG A 329 15.87 8.35 -19.93
C ARG A 329 16.19 6.89 -20.19
N ALA A 330 16.57 6.55 -21.42
CA ALA A 330 16.88 5.17 -21.82
C ALA A 330 17.95 4.46 -20.97
N ASN A 331 18.92 5.22 -20.43
CA ASN A 331 20.00 4.68 -19.60
C ASN A 331 19.69 4.70 -18.10
N THR A 332 18.51 5.19 -17.68
CA THR A 332 18.16 5.29 -16.26
C THR A 332 18.12 3.90 -15.64
N ARG A 333 18.82 3.72 -14.52
CA ARG A 333 18.78 2.47 -13.73
C ARG A 333 18.25 2.70 -12.34
N LEU A 334 18.35 3.91 -11.82
CA LEU A 334 17.79 4.28 -10.54
C LEU A 334 16.99 5.58 -10.68
N LEU A 335 15.69 5.50 -10.36
CA LEU A 335 14.84 6.66 -10.13
C LEU A 335 14.62 6.79 -8.63
N VAL A 336 15.02 7.93 -8.03
CA VAL A 336 14.71 8.26 -6.64
C VAL A 336 13.67 9.38 -6.61
N HIS A 337 12.59 9.19 -5.88
CA HIS A 337 11.58 10.23 -5.69
C HIS A 337 11.30 10.44 -4.20
N ARG A 338 11.27 11.71 -3.78
CA ARG A 338 10.86 12.12 -2.44
C ARG A 338 9.50 12.77 -2.52
N ASP A 339 8.54 12.22 -1.80
CA ASP A 339 7.16 12.69 -1.75
C ASP A 339 6.89 13.33 -0.39
N ASN A 340 6.77 14.65 -0.34
CA ASN A 340 6.54 15.42 0.88
C ASN A 340 5.06 15.77 1.10
N ARG A 341 4.16 15.35 0.20
CA ARG A 341 2.75 15.77 0.27
C ARG A 341 2.04 15.30 1.53
N LEU A 342 2.48 14.19 2.13
CA LEU A 342 1.89 13.69 3.36
C LEU A 342 2.26 14.60 4.53
N ASP A 343 3.55 14.91 4.67
CA ASP A 343 4.08 15.86 5.65
C ASP A 343 3.44 17.25 5.52
N ASP A 344 3.33 17.78 4.29
CA ASP A 344 2.63 19.04 4.02
C ASP A 344 1.18 19.02 4.55
N ARG A 345 0.46 17.89 4.39
CA ARG A 345 -0.91 17.74 4.90
C ARG A 345 -0.97 17.62 6.42
N LEU A 346 -0.01 16.98 7.05
CA LEU A 346 0.03 16.86 8.51
C LEU A 346 0.02 18.24 9.20
N HIS A 347 0.60 19.25 8.57
CA HIS A 347 0.61 20.63 9.06
C HIS A 347 -0.71 21.40 8.83
N GLU A 348 -1.53 20.99 7.87
CA GLU A 348 -2.77 21.67 7.49
C GLU A 348 -4.02 21.04 8.13
N THR A 349 -3.93 19.77 8.51
CA THR A 349 -5.10 18.99 8.91
C THR A 349 -5.48 19.20 10.39
N ALA A 350 -6.78 19.42 10.64
CA ALA A 350 -7.31 19.63 12.00
C ALA A 350 -7.61 18.34 12.80
N SER A 351 -7.64 17.17 12.15
CA SER A 351 -7.96 15.90 12.81
C SER A 351 -7.42 14.68 12.06
N TYR A 352 -7.16 13.59 12.79
CA TYR A 352 -6.70 12.33 12.17
C TYR A 352 -7.69 11.76 11.14
N SER A 353 -9.01 11.92 11.33
CA SER A 353 -10.00 11.48 10.35
C SER A 353 -9.89 12.25 9.02
N SER A 354 -9.68 13.56 9.08
CA SER A 354 -9.47 14.38 7.89
C SER A 354 -8.19 13.98 7.15
N LEU A 355 -7.14 13.63 7.90
CA LEU A 355 -5.88 13.16 7.32
C LEU A 355 -6.09 11.87 6.52
N LEU A 356 -6.86 10.91 7.06
CA LEU A 356 -7.17 9.67 6.36
C LEU A 356 -7.95 9.92 5.06
N GLU A 357 -8.83 10.92 5.04
CA GLU A 357 -9.56 11.34 3.83
C GLU A 357 -8.61 11.98 2.80
N ASP A 358 -7.66 12.81 3.23
CA ASP A 358 -6.64 13.41 2.35
C ASP A 358 -5.68 12.35 1.76
N CYS A 359 -5.31 11.35 2.57
CA CYS A 359 -4.46 10.23 2.17
C CYS A 359 -5.02 9.44 0.97
N VAL A 360 -6.35 9.31 0.85
CA VAL A 360 -6.99 8.61 -0.28
C VAL A 360 -6.55 9.21 -1.62
N GLY A 361 -6.61 10.52 -1.76
CA GLY A 361 -6.21 11.21 -2.98
C GLY A 361 -4.70 11.16 -3.21
N LEU A 362 -3.91 11.26 -2.14
CA LEU A 362 -2.45 11.20 -2.21
C LEU A 362 -1.96 9.83 -2.67
N PHE A 363 -2.41 8.75 -2.01
CA PHE A 363 -2.00 7.39 -2.32
C PHE A 363 -2.43 6.97 -3.73
N ALA A 364 -3.63 7.35 -4.17
CA ALA A 364 -4.07 7.10 -5.54
C ALA A 364 -3.16 7.77 -6.60
N ARG A 365 -2.70 9.00 -6.34
CA ARG A 365 -1.75 9.71 -7.22
C ARG A 365 -0.37 9.06 -7.21
N THR A 366 0.16 8.70 -6.03
CA THR A 366 1.46 8.01 -5.92
C THR A 366 1.43 6.67 -6.65
N ALA A 367 0.35 5.89 -6.50
CA ALA A 367 0.17 4.63 -7.21
C ALA A 367 0.09 4.82 -8.75
N ALA A 368 -0.58 5.87 -9.22
CA ALA A 368 -0.64 6.19 -10.65
C ALA A 368 0.73 6.60 -11.23
N LEU A 369 1.51 7.39 -10.47
CA LEU A 369 2.89 7.75 -10.85
C LEU A 369 3.79 6.52 -10.95
N LEU A 370 3.72 5.63 -9.96
CA LEU A 370 4.47 4.37 -9.95
C LEU A 370 4.11 3.49 -11.13
N ALA A 371 2.81 3.31 -11.42
CA ALA A 371 2.37 2.50 -12.56
C ALA A 371 2.93 3.01 -13.89
N ARG A 372 2.86 4.34 -14.12
CA ARG A 372 3.44 4.96 -15.31
C ARG A 372 4.95 4.69 -15.42
N TRP A 373 5.71 4.91 -14.35
CA TRP A 373 7.16 4.66 -14.39
C TRP A 373 7.50 3.18 -14.55
N VAL A 374 6.73 2.28 -13.94
CA VAL A 374 6.89 0.83 -14.15
C VAL A 374 6.70 0.48 -15.63
N ASP A 375 5.69 1.04 -16.29
CA ASP A 375 5.46 0.82 -17.71
C ASP A 375 6.57 1.43 -18.57
N ASP A 376 7.04 2.64 -18.25
CA ASP A 376 8.19 3.25 -18.93
C ASP A 376 9.46 2.37 -18.81
N PHE A 377 9.75 1.86 -17.60
CA PHE A 377 10.87 0.93 -17.38
C PHE A 377 10.68 -0.39 -18.14
N ARG A 378 9.46 -0.93 -18.20
CA ARG A 378 9.17 -2.13 -19.01
C ARG A 378 9.44 -1.87 -20.49
N CYS A 379 9.06 -0.71 -21.02
CA CYS A 379 9.33 -0.32 -22.39
C CYS A 379 10.83 -0.17 -22.68
N LEU A 380 11.58 0.48 -21.78
CA LEU A 380 13.00 0.78 -21.98
C LEU A 380 13.93 -0.41 -21.69
N HIS A 381 13.65 -1.19 -20.65
CA HIS A 381 14.53 -2.26 -20.15
C HIS A 381 13.96 -3.65 -20.34
N GLN A 382 12.78 -3.78 -20.97
CA GLN A 382 12.15 -5.06 -21.31
C GLN A 382 11.93 -5.98 -20.09
N SER A 383 11.87 -5.36 -18.90
CA SER A 383 11.65 -6.01 -17.61
C SER A 383 11.12 -4.96 -16.63
N PRO A 384 10.29 -5.35 -15.65
CA PRO A 384 9.83 -4.41 -14.65
C PRO A 384 10.97 -4.04 -13.68
N PRO A 385 11.01 -2.77 -13.25
CA PRO A 385 11.94 -2.35 -12.22
C PRO A 385 11.57 -2.99 -10.88
N VAL A 386 12.52 -3.05 -9.95
CA VAL A 386 12.17 -3.26 -8.53
C VAL A 386 11.60 -1.94 -8.02
N VAL A 387 10.40 -1.97 -7.43
CA VAL A 387 9.82 -0.80 -6.78
C VAL A 387 10.02 -0.93 -5.29
N LEU A 388 10.66 0.05 -4.66
CA LEU A 388 10.83 0.18 -3.22
C LEU A 388 10.13 1.43 -2.72
N LEU A 389 9.20 1.27 -1.79
CA LEU A 389 8.55 2.36 -1.05
C LEU A 389 9.01 2.33 0.40
N THR A 390 9.39 3.49 0.94
CA THR A 390 9.76 3.63 2.35
C THR A 390 9.47 5.03 2.88
N ALA A 391 9.89 5.29 4.11
CA ALA A 391 9.76 6.56 4.82
C ALA A 391 11.10 6.93 5.46
N ASP A 392 11.28 8.19 5.84
CA ASP A 392 12.38 8.64 6.69
C ASP A 392 11.99 8.67 8.17
N HIS A 393 10.72 8.95 8.46
CA HIS A 393 10.07 8.79 9.76
C HIS A 393 8.55 8.64 9.56
N GLY A 394 7.80 8.46 10.65
CA GLY A 394 6.34 8.55 10.64
C GLY A 394 5.80 9.77 11.38
N PHE A 395 4.59 9.67 11.91
CA PHE A 395 3.95 10.73 12.67
C PHE A 395 3.10 10.16 13.80
N THR A 396 2.84 11.01 14.79
CA THR A 396 1.98 10.71 15.92
C THR A 396 0.85 11.73 16.03
N TYR A 397 -0.26 11.31 16.65
CA TYR A 397 -1.40 12.17 16.91
C TYR A 397 -1.78 12.03 18.38
N GLY A 398 -1.72 13.13 19.14
CA GLY A 398 -1.88 13.06 20.59
C GLY A 398 -2.04 14.43 21.22
N PRO A 399 -2.21 14.48 22.55
CA PRO A 399 -2.25 15.75 23.26
C PRO A 399 -0.98 16.57 22.98
N PRO A 400 -1.08 17.91 22.83
CA PRO A 400 0.06 18.76 22.53
C PRO A 400 1.08 18.70 23.69
N PRO A 401 2.36 18.98 23.41
CA PRO A 401 3.33 19.37 24.43
C PRO A 401 2.79 20.56 25.23
N GLY A 402 3.07 20.60 26.53
CA GLY A 402 2.65 21.72 27.38
C GLY A 402 3.22 23.08 26.96
N PRO A 403 2.60 24.20 27.37
CA PRO A 403 3.20 25.52 27.18
C PRO A 403 4.48 25.63 28.00
N SER A 404 5.55 26.12 27.40
CA SER A 404 6.80 26.45 28.09
C SER A 404 6.56 27.52 29.17
N ALA A 405 7.20 27.38 30.34
CA ALA A 405 7.08 28.30 31.48
C ALA A 405 7.52 29.75 31.17
N ASP A 406 8.26 29.96 30.08
CA ASP A 406 8.61 31.29 29.59
C ASP A 406 7.57 31.73 28.55
N GLY A 407 6.75 32.73 28.91
CA GLY A 407 5.63 33.28 28.13
C GLY A 407 5.97 33.92 26.78
N GLY A 408 6.76 33.26 25.95
CA GLY A 408 6.93 33.54 24.54
C GLY A 408 5.68 33.14 23.75
N GLN A 409 5.32 33.96 22.77
CA GLN A 409 4.19 33.71 21.88
C GLN A 409 4.23 32.31 21.28
N SER A 410 3.23 31.49 21.61
CA SER A 410 2.95 30.20 21.00
C SER A 410 2.60 30.40 19.52
N VAL A 411 3.58 30.18 18.64
CA VAL A 411 3.39 29.99 17.20
C VAL A 411 3.86 28.56 16.88
N GLY A 412 2.94 27.68 16.49
CA GLY A 412 3.25 26.34 15.97
C GLY A 412 3.46 25.25 17.02
N ALA A 413 3.11 24.01 16.66
CA ALA A 413 3.29 22.82 17.49
C ALA A 413 4.75 22.68 17.94
N THR A 414 5.00 22.59 19.25
CA THR A 414 6.35 22.40 19.79
C THR A 414 6.90 21.04 19.31
N PRO A 415 8.07 20.98 18.65
CA PRO A 415 8.61 19.72 18.16
C PRO A 415 8.96 18.80 19.34
N ARG A 416 8.60 17.50 19.24
CA ARG A 416 8.87 16.49 20.29
C ARG A 416 10.30 15.95 20.26
N CYS A 417 11.14 16.58 19.45
CA CYS A 417 12.58 16.46 19.47
C CYS A 417 13.22 17.80 19.17
N VAL A 418 14.20 18.22 19.98
CA VAL A 418 14.85 19.52 19.90
C VAL A 418 16.36 19.31 19.89
N GLU A 419 17.04 20.02 19.00
CA GLU A 419 18.50 20.05 18.95
C GLU A 419 19.07 20.73 20.20
N ILE A 420 20.16 20.21 20.75
CA ILE A 420 20.83 20.80 21.92
C ILE A 420 22.31 21.07 21.64
N GLU A 421 22.80 22.20 22.14
CA GLU A 421 24.20 22.61 21.99
C GLU A 421 25.11 21.92 23.01
N GLY A 422 26.26 21.42 22.55
CA GLY A 422 27.32 20.85 23.38
C GLY A 422 27.33 19.32 23.51
N ASP A 423 28.47 18.77 23.92
CA ASP A 423 28.57 17.37 24.33
C ASP A 423 27.87 17.25 25.70
N VAL A 424 26.69 16.66 25.71
CA VAL A 424 25.92 16.47 26.94
C VAL A 424 26.65 15.42 27.78
N CYS A 425 27.17 15.83 28.95
CA CYS A 425 27.58 14.86 29.96
C CYS A 425 26.39 13.92 30.20
N SER A 426 26.64 12.61 30.27
CA SER A 426 25.69 11.49 30.33
C SER A 426 24.60 11.53 31.43
N ALA A 427 24.36 12.67 32.08
CA ALA A 427 23.26 12.91 32.98
C ALA A 427 21.93 12.95 32.21
N GLU A 428 21.04 12.04 32.57
CA GLU A 428 19.65 12.06 32.14
C GLU A 428 18.97 13.38 32.50
N PRO A 429 18.00 13.85 31.69
CA PRO A 429 17.13 14.93 32.10
C PRO A 429 16.44 14.59 33.42
N ILE A 430 16.23 15.60 34.28
CA ILE A 430 15.47 15.44 35.53
C ILE A 430 14.04 14.98 35.22
N ASP A 431 13.50 15.38 34.07
CA ASP A 431 12.19 14.96 33.58
C ASP A 431 12.25 13.55 32.96
N PRO A 432 11.55 12.55 33.54
CA PRO A 432 11.54 11.18 33.04
C PRO A 432 10.79 11.03 31.71
N SER A 433 10.04 12.03 31.24
CA SER A 433 9.40 12.04 29.91
C SER A 433 10.40 12.33 28.77
N LEU A 434 11.59 12.81 29.11
CA LEU A 434 12.61 13.22 28.15
C LEU A 434 13.80 12.25 28.13
N THR A 435 14.56 12.29 27.04
CA THR A 435 15.81 11.55 26.89
C THR A 435 16.77 12.30 25.98
N VAL A 436 18.07 12.11 26.22
CA VAL A 436 19.12 12.63 25.34
C VAL A 436 19.49 11.57 24.31
N LEU A 437 19.57 11.99 23.04
CA LEU A 437 20.11 11.25 21.93
C LEU A 437 21.50 11.81 21.66
N ASP A 438 22.50 11.10 22.16
CA ASP A 438 23.90 11.52 22.06
C ASP A 438 24.44 11.37 20.62
N ARG A 439 25.12 12.40 20.14
CA ARG A 439 25.61 12.46 18.77
C ARG A 439 26.62 11.36 18.42
N LEU A 440 27.43 10.92 19.37
CA LEU A 440 28.45 9.90 19.13
C LEU A 440 27.81 8.51 19.13
N ARG A 441 26.91 8.24 20.07
CA ARG A 441 26.20 6.94 20.17
C ARG A 441 25.25 6.69 19.00
N PHE A 442 24.53 7.71 18.56
CA PHE A 442 23.55 7.60 17.48
C PHE A 442 24.11 7.98 16.09
N HIS A 443 25.40 8.30 15.99
CA HIS A 443 26.04 8.81 14.76
C HIS A 443 25.29 10.00 14.14
N LEU A 444 25.05 11.03 14.94
CA LEU A 444 24.32 12.23 14.56
C LEU A 444 25.25 13.42 14.39
N PRO A 445 24.87 14.40 13.57
CA PRO A 445 25.64 15.65 13.47
C PRO A 445 25.65 16.43 14.79
N LYS A 446 24.58 16.32 15.59
CA LYS A 446 24.36 17.03 16.85
C LYS A 446 23.61 16.14 17.83
N SER A 447 23.61 16.52 19.10
CA SER A 447 22.81 15.83 20.12
C SER A 447 21.40 16.40 20.15
N PHE A 448 20.45 15.61 20.63
CA PHE A 448 19.04 16.02 20.67
C PHE A 448 18.38 15.61 21.99
N LEU A 449 17.42 16.42 22.41
CA LEU A 449 16.46 16.09 23.46
C LEU A 449 15.19 15.56 22.80
N ALA A 450 14.74 14.37 23.17
CA ALA A 450 13.58 13.72 22.56
C ALA A 450 12.55 13.28 23.61
N ALA A 451 11.28 13.27 23.23
CA ALA A 451 10.23 12.65 24.03
C ALA A 451 10.41 11.12 24.06
N ARG A 452 10.38 10.52 25.26
CA ARG A 452 10.44 9.06 25.44
C ARG A 452 9.09 8.39 25.20
N GLY A 453 8.02 9.05 25.63
CA GLY A 453 6.63 8.63 25.44
C GLY A 453 5.83 9.75 24.79
N ARG A 454 4.49 9.67 24.84
CA ARG A 454 3.59 10.63 24.16
C ARG A 454 3.60 12.04 24.73
N GLN A 455 4.09 12.22 25.96
CA GLN A 455 4.20 13.52 26.63
C GLN A 455 5.57 14.15 26.40
N PHE A 456 5.60 15.48 26.37
CA PHE A 456 6.83 16.28 26.37
C PHE A 456 6.67 17.36 27.45
N GLY A 457 7.33 17.20 28.60
CA GLY A 457 7.24 18.13 29.73
C GLY A 457 6.01 17.96 30.65
N SER A 458 5.97 18.75 31.73
CA SER A 458 4.84 18.85 32.66
C SER A 458 4.04 20.14 32.42
N ASP A 459 2.76 19.99 32.02
CA ASP A 459 1.64 20.96 32.00
C ASP A 459 0.83 20.82 30.69
N THR A 460 -0.12 19.88 30.61
CA THR A 460 -0.86 19.66 29.34
C THR A 460 -2.04 20.63 29.17
N ALA A 461 -1.98 21.42 28.09
CA ALA A 461 -3.12 22.18 27.56
C ALA A 461 -4.07 21.29 26.74
N THR A 462 -5.29 21.78 26.50
CA THR A 462 -6.39 21.04 25.87
C THR A 462 -6.30 20.98 24.34
N GLY A 463 -6.25 19.78 23.75
CA GLY A 463 -6.36 19.53 22.30
C GLY A 463 -5.74 18.19 21.89
N TRP A 464 -6.00 17.68 20.69
CA TRP A 464 -5.21 16.61 20.05
C TRP A 464 -4.59 17.18 18.78
N THR A 465 -3.29 16.99 18.58
CA THR A 465 -2.51 17.59 17.48
C THR A 465 -1.63 16.54 16.82
N LEU A 466 -1.42 16.70 15.51
CA LEU A 466 -0.40 15.96 14.77
C LEU A 466 0.96 16.56 15.12
N ALA A 467 1.94 15.68 15.41
CA ALA A 467 3.29 16.09 15.77
C ALA A 467 4.31 15.10 15.20
N HIS A 468 5.56 15.55 15.16
CA HIS A 468 6.71 14.73 14.82
C HIS A 468 7.70 14.70 15.98
N GLY A 469 8.42 13.59 16.06
CA GLY A 469 9.56 13.44 16.93
C GLY A 469 9.33 12.66 18.21
N GLY A 470 10.46 12.25 18.79
CA GLY A 470 10.53 11.37 19.94
C GLY A 470 10.84 9.93 19.54
N LEU A 471 10.73 9.04 20.53
CA LEU A 471 11.07 7.61 20.40
C LEU A 471 9.84 6.71 20.28
N LEU A 472 8.76 7.22 19.71
CA LEU A 472 7.55 6.42 19.52
C LEU A 472 7.74 5.42 18.37
N PRO A 473 7.16 4.21 18.45
CA PRO A 473 7.27 3.23 17.37
C PRO A 473 6.73 3.77 16.04
N GLU A 474 5.64 4.54 16.04
CA GLU A 474 5.07 5.13 14.82
C GLU A 474 5.90 6.25 14.21
N GLU A 475 6.92 6.75 14.92
CA GLU A 475 7.87 7.75 14.42
C GLU A 475 9.14 7.08 13.91
N VAL A 476 9.68 6.12 14.68
CA VAL A 476 11.00 5.54 14.45
C VAL A 476 10.94 4.28 13.57
N VAL A 477 9.84 3.54 13.59
CA VAL A 477 9.69 2.36 12.73
C VAL A 477 9.13 2.78 11.39
N ILE A 478 9.92 2.63 10.34
CA ILE A 478 9.56 2.96 8.96
C ILE A 478 9.15 1.69 8.20
N PRO A 479 8.04 1.72 7.45
CA PRO A 479 7.66 0.63 6.57
C PRO A 479 8.60 0.57 5.36
N VAL A 480 8.85 -0.64 4.86
CA VAL A 480 9.48 -0.88 3.56
C VAL A 480 8.67 -1.90 2.79
N LEU A 481 8.25 -1.50 1.60
CA LEU A 481 7.42 -2.31 0.71
C LEU A 481 8.17 -2.47 -0.62
N GLU A 482 8.26 -3.70 -1.11
CA GLU A 482 8.94 -4.04 -2.37
C GLU A 482 7.98 -4.74 -3.32
N TRP A 483 7.95 -4.33 -4.59
CA TRP A 483 7.28 -5.04 -5.68
C TRP A 483 8.28 -5.53 -6.71
N PHE A 484 7.89 -6.65 -7.34
CA PHE A 484 8.64 -7.33 -8.40
C PHE A 484 10.03 -7.84 -7.96
N GLY A 485 10.38 -7.83 -6.67
CA GLY A 485 11.70 -8.25 -6.17
C GLY A 485 12.01 -9.73 -6.42
N ASP A 486 10.98 -10.58 -6.34
CA ASP A 486 11.04 -12.03 -6.56
C ASP A 486 10.85 -12.44 -8.03
N GLU A 487 10.64 -11.48 -8.94
CA GLU A 487 10.61 -11.80 -10.35
C GLU A 487 12.02 -12.21 -10.80
N ASP A 488 12.17 -13.51 -11.07
CA ASP A 488 13.34 -14.07 -11.73
C ASP A 488 13.45 -13.41 -13.10
N LEU A 489 14.47 -12.57 -13.27
CA LEU A 489 14.82 -12.06 -14.60
C LEU A 489 15.31 -13.22 -15.44
N VAL A 490 14.45 -13.66 -16.35
CA VAL A 490 14.91 -14.39 -17.52
C VAL A 490 15.73 -13.40 -18.34
N ARG A 491 17.04 -13.60 -18.32
CA ARG A 491 17.97 -12.77 -19.08
C ARG A 491 17.96 -13.24 -20.53
N TRP A 492 17.55 -12.36 -21.43
CA TRP A 492 17.43 -12.68 -22.86
C TRP A 492 18.68 -12.22 -23.61
N PRO A 493 19.21 -13.02 -24.56
CA PRO A 493 20.25 -12.55 -25.47
C PRO A 493 19.70 -11.45 -26.39
N ASN A 494 20.56 -10.53 -26.80
CA ASN A 494 20.24 -9.57 -27.87
C ASN A 494 20.23 -10.29 -29.22
N VAL A 495 19.24 -10.01 -30.06
CA VAL A 495 19.13 -10.56 -31.42
C VAL A 495 19.45 -9.47 -32.43
N ALA A 496 20.35 -9.77 -33.36
CA ALA A 496 20.68 -8.89 -34.47
C ALA A 496 20.75 -9.67 -35.80
N PHE A 497 20.50 -8.95 -36.89
CA PHE A 497 20.54 -9.45 -38.28
C PHE A 497 21.57 -8.62 -39.06
N PRO A 498 22.89 -8.79 -38.79
CA PRO A 498 23.91 -7.88 -39.31
C PRO A 498 24.00 -7.89 -40.84
N ASP A 499 23.73 -9.04 -41.46
CA ASP A 499 23.92 -9.23 -42.90
C ASP A 499 22.60 -9.11 -43.69
N GLY A 500 21.47 -8.82 -43.01
CA GLY A 500 20.14 -8.78 -43.63
C GLY A 500 19.56 -10.17 -43.94
N ALA A 501 18.47 -10.20 -44.71
CA ALA A 501 17.80 -11.43 -45.17
C ALA A 501 18.03 -11.63 -46.68
N GLU A 502 18.52 -12.80 -47.07
CA GLU A 502 18.78 -13.15 -48.46
C GLU A 502 17.66 -14.06 -48.99
N PHE A 503 17.21 -13.86 -50.23
CA PHE A 503 16.24 -14.76 -50.86
C PHE A 503 16.97 -15.67 -51.86
N ASP A 504 16.87 -16.98 -51.65
CA ASP A 504 17.48 -17.99 -52.51
C ASP A 504 16.55 -19.21 -52.64
N ARG A 505 16.31 -19.69 -53.87
CA ARG A 505 15.53 -20.91 -54.14
C ARG A 505 14.20 -20.99 -53.38
N ASN A 506 13.40 -19.92 -53.45
CA ASN A 506 12.11 -19.78 -52.77
C ASN A 506 12.16 -19.87 -51.23
N ARG A 507 13.31 -19.53 -50.64
CA ARG A 507 13.50 -19.46 -49.19
C ARG A 507 14.25 -18.19 -48.82
N TRP A 508 13.93 -17.67 -47.64
CA TRP A 508 14.68 -16.61 -47.00
C TRP A 508 15.77 -17.22 -46.11
N LEU A 509 17.03 -16.93 -46.42
CA LEU A 509 18.20 -17.22 -45.61
C LEU A 509 18.45 -16.05 -44.65
N LEU A 510 18.34 -16.31 -43.34
CA LEU A 510 18.51 -15.30 -42.30
C LEU A 510 19.68 -15.64 -41.37
N PRO A 511 20.85 -15.00 -41.54
CA PRO A 511 21.91 -15.00 -40.53
C PRO A 511 21.48 -14.19 -39.30
N VAL A 512 21.58 -14.81 -38.12
CA VAL A 512 21.21 -14.22 -36.84
C VAL A 512 22.40 -14.26 -35.89
N VAL A 513 22.64 -13.15 -35.20
CA VAL A 513 23.63 -13.08 -34.12
C VAL A 513 22.90 -12.91 -32.80
N LEU A 514 23.12 -13.86 -31.90
CA LEU A 514 22.75 -13.76 -30.49
C LEU A 514 23.93 -13.23 -29.70
N THR A 515 23.76 -12.16 -28.93
CA THR A 515 24.82 -11.60 -28.07
C THR A 515 24.38 -11.66 -26.61
N ASN A 516 25.29 -12.03 -25.71
CA ASN A 516 25.08 -11.87 -24.28
C ASN A 516 25.49 -10.46 -23.82
N PRO A 517 24.55 -9.53 -23.54
CA PRO A 517 24.92 -8.18 -23.09
C PRO A 517 25.32 -8.11 -21.62
N TYR A 518 25.25 -9.22 -20.87
CA TYR A 518 25.44 -9.24 -19.42
C TYR A 518 26.85 -9.68 -19.03
N SER A 519 27.29 -9.25 -17.84
CA SER A 519 28.56 -9.64 -17.22
C SER A 519 28.58 -11.06 -16.63
N ARG A 520 27.55 -11.88 -16.88
CA ARG A 520 27.46 -13.27 -16.42
C ARG A 520 26.93 -14.16 -17.55
N PRO A 521 27.17 -15.48 -17.50
CA PRO A 521 26.70 -16.39 -18.54
C PRO A 521 25.17 -16.42 -18.65
N LEU A 522 24.68 -16.47 -19.89
CA LEU A 522 23.28 -16.73 -20.24
C LEU A 522 23.08 -18.21 -20.50
N ARG A 523 22.03 -18.80 -19.94
CA ARG A 523 21.71 -20.22 -20.12
C ARG A 523 21.43 -20.56 -21.58
N ALA A 524 21.72 -21.82 -21.94
CA ALA A 524 21.33 -22.39 -23.22
C ALA A 524 19.80 -22.33 -23.42
N GLY A 525 19.39 -22.31 -24.68
CA GLY A 525 17.98 -22.20 -25.04
C GLY A 525 17.71 -22.55 -26.49
N ALA A 526 16.52 -22.19 -26.96
CA ALA A 526 16.12 -22.30 -28.35
C ALA A 526 15.59 -20.97 -28.87
N ILE A 527 15.84 -20.69 -30.14
CA ILE A 527 15.25 -19.58 -30.88
C ILE A 527 14.38 -20.17 -31.98
N VAL A 528 13.15 -19.69 -32.07
CA VAL A 528 12.15 -20.07 -33.06
C VAL A 528 11.85 -18.85 -33.90
N MET A 529 11.94 -18.95 -35.21
CA MET A 529 11.67 -17.85 -36.13
C MET A 529 10.65 -18.23 -37.18
N GLY A 530 9.77 -17.29 -37.53
CA GLY A 530 8.85 -17.43 -38.65
C GLY A 530 8.62 -16.09 -39.34
N ILE A 531 8.22 -16.13 -40.61
CA ILE A 531 7.76 -14.91 -41.31
C ILE A 531 6.44 -14.50 -40.68
N SER A 532 6.31 -13.23 -40.28
CA SER A 532 5.12 -12.74 -39.57
C SER A 532 3.84 -13.06 -40.36
N GLY A 533 2.87 -13.71 -39.71
CA GLY A 533 1.60 -14.10 -40.33
C GLY A 533 1.63 -15.38 -41.19
N SER A 534 2.79 -15.98 -41.46
CA SER A 534 2.88 -17.20 -42.28
C SER A 534 2.44 -18.49 -41.58
N GLY A 535 2.45 -18.49 -40.24
CA GLY A 535 2.18 -19.67 -39.41
C GLY A 535 3.26 -20.77 -39.49
N ARG A 536 4.32 -20.60 -40.29
CA ARG A 536 5.44 -21.54 -40.43
C ARG A 536 6.64 -21.04 -39.64
N THR A 537 7.28 -21.92 -38.88
CA THR A 537 8.44 -21.57 -38.04
C THR A 537 9.55 -22.60 -38.16
N GLU A 538 10.79 -22.13 -38.07
CA GLU A 538 11.98 -22.96 -37.85
C GLU A 538 12.56 -22.71 -36.46
N ALA A 539 13.23 -23.71 -35.88
CA ALA A 539 13.79 -23.64 -34.54
C ALA A 539 15.26 -24.09 -34.53
N CYS A 540 16.10 -23.37 -33.80
CA CYS A 540 17.49 -23.75 -33.55
C CYS A 540 17.83 -23.60 -32.07
N CYS A 541 18.64 -24.52 -31.54
CA CYS A 541 19.17 -24.40 -30.18
C CYS A 541 20.45 -23.56 -30.17
N PHE A 542 20.69 -22.84 -29.09
CA PHE A 542 21.95 -22.15 -28.83
C PHE A 542 22.52 -22.59 -27.48
N PRO A 543 23.86 -22.67 -27.36
CA PRO A 543 24.52 -23.08 -26.12
C PRO A 543 24.47 -21.97 -25.06
N GLN A 544 24.96 -22.26 -23.86
CA GLN A 544 25.22 -21.22 -22.86
C GLN A 544 26.16 -20.16 -23.47
N LEU A 545 25.79 -18.88 -23.34
CA LEU A 545 26.59 -17.77 -23.85
C LEU A 545 27.36 -17.12 -22.70
N GLU A 546 28.68 -17.13 -22.75
CA GLU A 546 29.52 -16.42 -21.78
C GLU A 546 29.32 -14.90 -21.86
N ALA A 547 29.78 -14.17 -20.84
CA ALA A 547 29.63 -12.71 -20.79
C ALA A 547 30.23 -12.03 -22.03
N GLY A 548 29.43 -11.25 -22.77
CA GLY A 548 29.86 -10.60 -24.02
C GLY A 548 30.00 -11.52 -25.23
N ALA A 549 29.73 -12.83 -25.09
CA ALA A 549 29.90 -13.77 -26.19
C ALA A 549 28.80 -13.61 -27.26
N GLU A 550 29.20 -13.83 -28.51
CA GLU A 550 28.31 -13.90 -29.67
C GLU A 550 28.12 -15.34 -30.15
N HIS A 551 26.93 -15.66 -30.63
CA HIS A 551 26.61 -16.94 -31.26
C HIS A 551 25.84 -16.72 -32.54
N ARG A 552 26.31 -17.32 -33.63
CA ARG A 552 25.73 -17.15 -34.96
C ARG A 552 24.87 -18.35 -35.32
N LEU A 553 23.68 -18.07 -35.84
CA LEU A 553 22.72 -19.04 -36.33
C LEU A 553 22.30 -18.66 -37.75
N SER A 554 21.78 -19.62 -38.51
CA SER A 554 21.24 -19.40 -39.84
C SER A 554 19.93 -20.14 -39.98
N PHE A 555 18.91 -19.48 -40.54
CA PHE A 555 17.55 -20.00 -40.67
C PHE A 555 17.12 -19.97 -42.14
N GLN A 556 16.30 -20.93 -42.55
CA GLN A 556 15.79 -21.05 -43.91
C GLN A 556 14.26 -20.99 -43.94
N LEU A 557 13.70 -19.78 -43.96
CA LEU A 557 12.26 -19.59 -43.84
C LEU A 557 11.59 -19.68 -45.22
N ALA A 558 10.59 -20.56 -45.36
CA ALA A 558 9.79 -20.63 -46.57
C ALA A 558 8.82 -19.44 -46.66
N GLY A 559 8.82 -18.74 -47.79
CA GLY A 559 7.92 -17.61 -48.05
C GLY A 559 8.13 -17.04 -49.45
N ASP A 560 7.27 -16.09 -49.82
CA ASP A 560 7.34 -15.43 -51.12
C ASP A 560 8.45 -14.37 -51.15
N SER A 561 8.98 -14.07 -52.34
CA SER A 561 9.92 -12.97 -52.54
C SER A 561 9.19 -11.64 -52.33
N LEU A 562 9.86 -10.70 -51.66
CA LEU A 562 9.36 -9.34 -51.45
C LEU A 562 9.92 -8.39 -52.51
N PRO A 563 9.21 -7.31 -52.89
CA PRO A 563 9.77 -6.27 -53.75
C PRO A 563 11.10 -5.69 -53.21
N ASP A 564 11.94 -5.22 -54.12
CA ASP A 564 13.19 -4.55 -53.76
C ASP A 564 12.95 -3.32 -52.87
N GLY A 565 13.64 -3.27 -51.73
CA GLY A 565 13.53 -2.19 -50.75
C GLY A 565 12.53 -2.44 -49.62
N GLU A 566 11.71 -3.49 -49.70
CA GLU A 566 10.86 -3.92 -48.59
C GLU A 566 11.65 -4.68 -47.51
N LYS A 567 11.15 -4.60 -46.26
CA LYS A 567 11.73 -5.30 -45.11
C LYS A 567 10.91 -6.53 -44.80
N LEU A 568 11.59 -7.65 -44.54
CA LEU A 568 10.96 -8.89 -44.11
C LEU A 568 10.55 -8.78 -42.65
N GLY A 569 9.25 -8.94 -42.37
CA GLY A 569 8.73 -9.09 -41.01
C GLY A 569 8.99 -10.49 -40.47
N VAL A 570 9.69 -10.58 -39.35
CA VAL A 570 10.09 -11.85 -38.73
C VAL A 570 9.66 -11.88 -37.27
N ASP A 571 8.89 -12.89 -36.89
CA ASP A 571 8.56 -13.16 -35.49
C ASP A 571 9.62 -14.09 -34.90
N VAL A 572 10.32 -13.62 -33.88
CA VAL A 572 11.41 -14.32 -33.21
C VAL A 572 10.99 -14.63 -31.79
N THR A 573 10.92 -15.92 -31.45
CA THR A 573 10.62 -16.42 -30.11
C THR A 573 11.85 -17.08 -29.51
N ILE A 574 12.40 -16.52 -28.44
CA ILE A 574 13.47 -17.16 -27.66
C ILE A 574 12.84 -17.93 -26.50
N ARG A 575 13.33 -19.14 -26.24
CA ARG A 575 12.95 -20.01 -25.13
C ARG A 575 14.19 -20.34 -24.31
N ILE A 576 14.13 -20.11 -22.99
CA ILE A 576 15.23 -20.40 -22.06
C ILE A 576 14.64 -21.11 -20.84
N GLN A 577 15.37 -22.09 -20.29
CA GLN A 577 14.99 -22.68 -19.01
C GLN A 577 15.13 -21.68 -17.87
N ALA A 578 14.01 -21.38 -17.21
CA ALA A 578 13.99 -20.51 -16.04
C ALA A 578 14.89 -21.05 -14.92
N SER A 579 15.39 -20.16 -14.06
CA SER A 579 15.98 -20.57 -12.79
C SER A 579 14.96 -21.30 -11.92
N ARG A 580 15.42 -22.26 -11.11
CA ARG A 580 14.67 -22.87 -10.00
C ARG A 580 13.33 -23.54 -10.37
N GLY A 581 13.34 -24.52 -11.26
CA GLY A 581 12.23 -25.49 -11.38
C GLY A 581 10.90 -24.94 -11.90
N ARG A 582 10.84 -23.69 -12.38
CA ARG A 582 9.62 -23.02 -12.89
C ARG A 582 9.31 -23.28 -14.38
N GLY A 583 9.96 -24.25 -15.01
CA GLY A 583 9.72 -24.61 -16.41
C GLY A 583 10.47 -23.75 -17.43
N GLU A 584 10.00 -23.76 -18.68
CA GLU A 584 10.55 -22.99 -19.81
C GLU A 584 9.91 -21.60 -19.87
N SER A 585 10.71 -20.55 -20.04
CA SER A 585 10.23 -19.19 -20.29
C SER A 585 10.44 -18.84 -21.76
N SER A 586 9.49 -18.12 -22.35
CA SER A 586 9.57 -17.68 -23.75
C SER A 586 9.36 -16.17 -23.90
N GLN A 587 9.99 -15.58 -24.91
CA GLN A 587 9.82 -14.19 -25.32
C GLN A 587 9.71 -14.11 -26.83
N THR A 588 8.61 -13.57 -27.34
CA THR A 588 8.39 -13.32 -28.79
C THR A 588 8.53 -11.85 -29.12
N ARG A 589 9.23 -11.53 -30.22
CA ARG A 589 9.43 -10.19 -30.75
C ARG A 589 9.35 -10.19 -32.26
N GLN A 590 8.80 -9.12 -32.81
CA GLN A 590 8.81 -8.88 -34.25
C GLN A 590 10.01 -8.01 -34.64
N TYR A 591 10.69 -8.38 -35.71
CA TYR A 591 11.79 -7.65 -36.30
C TYR A 591 11.50 -7.33 -37.77
N LEU A 592 11.99 -6.18 -38.24
CA LEU A 592 11.96 -5.80 -39.65
C LEU A 592 13.38 -5.90 -40.21
N VAL A 593 13.65 -6.96 -40.97
CA VAL A 593 14.97 -7.29 -41.50
C VAL A 593 15.10 -6.76 -42.92
N GLY A 594 16.16 -6.01 -43.20
CA GLY A 594 16.42 -5.51 -44.56
C GLY A 594 16.84 -6.63 -45.51
N ARG A 595 16.38 -6.58 -46.77
CA ARG A 595 16.84 -7.51 -47.82
C ARG A 595 18.31 -7.28 -48.14
N ALA A 596 19.11 -8.35 -48.09
CA ALA A 596 20.50 -8.36 -48.52
C ALA A 596 20.57 -8.41 -50.05
N LYS A 597 21.37 -7.55 -50.68
CA LYS A 597 21.51 -7.54 -52.15
C LYS A 597 22.47 -8.63 -52.60
N ARG A 598 21.98 -9.62 -53.36
CA ARG A 598 22.81 -10.51 -54.17
C ARG A 598 22.93 -9.98 -55.60
N LEU A 599 24.06 -10.28 -56.26
CA LEU A 599 24.29 -9.96 -57.68
C LEU A 599 23.47 -10.86 -58.63
N VAL A 600 23.07 -12.06 -58.19
CA VAL A 600 22.22 -13.01 -58.93
C VAL A 600 21.39 -13.81 -57.93
N GLU A 601 20.07 -13.83 -58.08
CA GLU A 601 19.14 -14.68 -57.32
C GLU A 601 18.81 -15.91 -58.15
N ARG A 602 18.92 -17.11 -57.56
CA ARG A 602 18.63 -18.37 -58.25
C ARG A 602 17.20 -18.79 -57.98
N THR A 603 16.45 -19.07 -59.04
CA THR A 603 15.11 -19.67 -58.95
C THR A 603 15.20 -21.20 -58.99
N VAL A 604 14.18 -21.88 -58.48
CA VAL A 604 14.08 -23.35 -58.57
C VAL A 604 14.08 -23.81 -60.04
N GLU A 605 13.47 -23.02 -60.92
CA GLU A 605 13.45 -23.26 -62.37
C GLU A 605 14.85 -23.23 -63.01
N GLN A 606 15.78 -22.47 -62.43
CA GLN A 606 17.15 -22.35 -62.92
C GLN A 606 17.99 -23.57 -62.55
N ASP A 607 17.79 -24.15 -61.37
CA ASP A 607 18.41 -25.43 -60.98
C ASP A 607 17.82 -26.60 -61.80
N ASP A 608 16.50 -26.60 -62.05
CA ASP A 608 15.86 -27.62 -62.90
C ASP A 608 16.39 -27.57 -64.34
N PHE A 609 16.65 -26.37 -64.86
CA PHE A 609 17.30 -26.18 -66.16
C PHE A 609 18.77 -26.65 -66.14
N GLU A 610 19.54 -26.32 -65.10
CA GLU A 610 20.94 -26.75 -64.98
C GLU A 610 21.08 -28.26 -64.78
N ALA A 611 20.14 -28.93 -64.10
CA ALA A 611 20.13 -30.38 -63.91
C ALA A 611 19.70 -31.18 -65.15
N MET A 612 19.19 -30.52 -66.19
CA MET A 612 18.87 -31.13 -67.49
C MET A 612 20.08 -31.23 -68.43
N PHE A 613 21.22 -30.62 -68.07
CA PHE A 613 22.50 -30.71 -68.77
C PHE A 613 23.55 -31.40 -67.88
#